data_AF-A0A815IH20-F1
#
_entry.id   AF-A0A815IH20-F1
#
_cell.length_a   1.000
_cell.length_b   1.000
_cell.length_c   1.000
_cell.angle_alpha   90.00
_cell.angle_beta   90.00
_cell.angle_gamma   90.00
#
_symmetry.space_group_name_H-M   'P 1'
#
loop_
_entity.id
_entity.type
_entity.pdbx_description
1 polymer ?
#
loop_
_entity_poly.entity_id
_entity_poly.type
_entity_poly.pdbx_seq_one_letter_code
_entity_poly.pdbx_strand_id
1 'polypeptide(L)'
;MTVSDIFNGSIEIENAIKYTKIRLFTAALQTSSIPVEELLDIEQNWSIPSSETVGGPSWSYISAVCWLYGRMIHEELGGIPIGLIVSSWGGTPIELWMPPQPLHDCGISSEANSEYNRDKYTCTFSKMIQSWREIWHERTNTITHIQFPFGFVQICCQGEICATNDDAWLPLSISDKSHLIIILRIRNACTGKSIYGIRYLWHETPCSYKQAAMYSITDTNLTSPPYIKIN
;
A
#
# COMPACT_ATOMS: atom_id res chain seq x y z
N MET A 1 -4.93 -12.48 -0.02
CA MET A 1 -4.53 -13.28 -1.18
C MET A 1 -3.04 -13.55 -1.07
N THR A 2 -2.67 -14.82 -1.05
CA THR A 2 -1.27 -15.27 -0.91
C THR A 2 -0.67 -15.51 -2.30
N VAL A 3 0.65 -15.65 -2.41
CA VAL A 3 1.35 -15.89 -3.69
C VAL A 3 0.89 -17.18 -4.38
N SER A 4 0.35 -18.16 -3.65
CA SER A 4 -0.25 -19.37 -4.24
C SER A 4 -1.46 -19.08 -5.13
N ASP A 5 -2.13 -17.95 -4.88
CA ASP A 5 -3.45 -17.64 -5.46
C ASP A 5 -3.34 -16.76 -6.72
N ILE A 6 -2.13 -16.34 -7.08
CA ILE A 6 -1.87 -15.54 -8.29
C ILE A 6 -1.49 -16.41 -9.49
N PHE A 7 -1.66 -15.87 -10.69
CA PHE A 7 -1.17 -16.53 -11.91
C PHE A 7 0.35 -16.74 -11.84
N ASN A 8 0.80 -17.94 -12.22
CA ASN A 8 2.20 -18.38 -12.06
C ASN A 8 2.71 -18.39 -10.60
N GLY A 9 1.82 -18.43 -9.61
CA GLY A 9 2.18 -18.46 -8.19
C GLY A 9 3.20 -19.54 -7.84
N SER A 10 3.06 -20.76 -8.36
CA SER A 10 4.01 -21.84 -8.11
C SER A 10 5.44 -21.52 -8.58
N ILE A 11 5.59 -20.87 -9.74
CA ILE A 11 6.89 -20.47 -10.29
C ILE A 11 7.49 -19.36 -9.41
N GLU A 12 6.66 -18.41 -8.97
CA GLU A 12 7.09 -17.31 -8.10
C GLU A 12 7.57 -17.84 -6.74
N ILE A 13 6.83 -18.79 -6.15
CA ILE A 13 7.14 -19.47 -4.89
C ILE A 13 8.46 -20.24 -4.98
N GLU A 14 8.68 -21.00 -6.06
CA GLU A 14 9.93 -21.75 -6.27
C GLU A 14 11.14 -20.81 -6.40
N ASN A 15 10.96 -19.68 -7.08
CA ASN A 15 12.03 -18.70 -7.29
C ASN A 15 12.37 -17.88 -6.05
N ALA A 16 11.50 -17.86 -5.03
CA ALA A 16 11.66 -17.04 -3.83
C ALA A 16 13.02 -17.23 -3.13
N ILE A 17 13.56 -18.45 -3.12
CA ILE A 17 14.82 -18.78 -2.43
C ILE A 17 16.03 -17.98 -2.96
N LYS A 18 15.94 -17.39 -4.16
CA LYS A 18 16.98 -16.54 -4.74
C LYS A 18 17.16 -15.22 -3.98
N TYR A 19 16.13 -14.76 -3.27
CA TYR A 19 16.07 -13.43 -2.64
C TYR A 19 16.49 -13.46 -1.17
N THR A 20 17.69 -13.97 -0.89
CA THR A 20 18.20 -14.21 0.48
C THR A 20 18.40 -12.95 1.34
N LYS A 21 18.33 -11.76 0.73
CA LYS A 21 18.42 -10.45 1.39
C LYS A 21 17.05 -9.81 1.66
N ILE A 22 15.96 -10.46 1.26
CA ILE A 22 14.61 -10.07 1.65
C ILE A 22 14.25 -10.77 2.97
N ARG A 23 13.44 -10.12 3.81
CA ARG A 23 12.84 -10.70 5.00
C ARG A 23 11.34 -10.49 4.99
N LEU A 24 10.58 -11.51 5.38
CA LEU A 24 9.13 -11.51 5.39
C LEU A 24 8.61 -11.51 6.83
N PHE A 25 7.57 -10.74 7.09
CA PHE A 25 6.89 -10.67 8.38
C PHE A 25 5.40 -10.40 8.17
N THR A 26 4.56 -11.10 8.92
CA THR A 26 3.11 -10.87 8.92
C THR A 26 2.62 -10.79 10.37
N ALA A 27 2.02 -9.66 10.73
CA ALA A 27 1.38 -9.47 12.02
C ALA A 27 0.08 -10.27 12.08
N ALA A 28 -0.22 -10.87 13.24
CA ALA A 28 -1.49 -11.56 13.43
C ALA A 28 -2.65 -10.56 13.52
N LEU A 29 -3.83 -11.00 13.09
CA LEU A 29 -5.05 -10.20 13.15
C LEU A 29 -5.68 -10.35 14.54
N GLN A 30 -5.27 -9.49 15.47
CA GLN A 30 -5.78 -9.45 16.84
C GLN A 30 -6.33 -8.07 17.19
N THR A 31 -7.57 -8.03 17.68
CA THR A 31 -8.22 -6.79 18.13
C THR A 31 -7.91 -6.51 19.59
N SER A 32 -7.89 -5.24 19.97
CA SER A 32 -7.79 -4.80 21.36
C SER A 32 -8.81 -3.68 21.62
N SER A 33 -9.37 -3.65 22.83
CA SER A 33 -10.24 -2.55 23.31
C SER A 33 -9.46 -1.40 23.94
N ILE A 34 -8.14 -1.55 24.07
CA ILE A 34 -7.21 -0.54 24.56
C ILE A 34 -6.04 -0.39 23.60
N PRO A 35 -5.39 0.79 23.52
CA PRO A 35 -4.16 0.94 22.77
C PRO A 35 -3.09 -0.07 23.21
N VAL A 36 -2.46 -0.74 22.24
CA VAL A 36 -1.37 -1.70 22.47
C VAL A 36 -0.11 -1.18 21.82
N GLU A 37 1.00 -1.27 22.55
CA GLU A 37 2.31 -0.79 22.10
C GLU A 37 3.07 -1.85 21.28
N GLU A 38 2.76 -3.13 21.52
CA GLU A 38 3.39 -4.27 20.89
C GLU A 38 2.34 -5.16 20.23
N LEU A 39 2.76 -5.94 19.24
CA LEU A 39 1.90 -6.91 18.59
C LEU A 39 1.45 -7.97 19.61
N LEU A 40 0.14 -8.23 19.63
CA LEU A 40 -0.45 -9.24 20.50
C LEU A 40 -0.09 -10.66 20.06
N ASP A 41 0.14 -10.85 18.76
CA ASP A 41 0.58 -12.13 18.18
C ASP A 41 1.23 -11.93 16.80
N ILE A 42 1.95 -12.93 16.33
CA ILE A 42 2.69 -12.93 15.06
C ILE A 42 2.29 -14.15 14.24
N GLU A 43 1.64 -13.92 13.09
CA GLU A 43 1.22 -14.97 12.16
C GLU A 43 2.41 -15.57 11.41
N GLN A 44 3.32 -14.71 10.94
CA GLN A 44 4.55 -15.10 10.28
C GLN A 44 5.74 -14.37 10.88
N ASN A 45 6.57 -15.13 11.61
CA ASN A 45 7.83 -14.62 12.13
C ASN A 45 8.77 -14.16 11.01
N TRP A 46 9.68 -13.25 11.36
CA TRP A 46 10.74 -12.80 10.48
C TRP A 46 11.47 -13.97 9.85
N SER A 47 11.33 -14.12 8.54
CA SER A 47 11.81 -15.30 7.83
C SER A 47 12.45 -14.94 6.48
N ILE A 48 13.33 -15.82 6.01
CA ILE A 48 13.87 -15.74 4.66
C ILE A 48 12.81 -16.24 3.66
N PRO A 49 12.78 -15.72 2.43
CA PRO A 49 11.91 -16.26 1.39
C PRO A 49 12.29 -17.70 1.05
N SER A 50 11.28 -18.58 1.08
CA SER A 50 11.33 -19.98 0.67
C SER A 50 9.97 -20.37 0.10
N SER A 51 9.86 -21.59 -0.41
CA SER A 51 8.57 -22.12 -0.85
C SER A 51 7.54 -22.13 0.28
N GLU A 52 7.97 -22.37 1.51
CA GLU A 52 7.12 -22.43 2.70
C GLU A 52 6.70 -21.03 3.19
N THR A 53 7.61 -20.05 3.14
CA THR A 53 7.36 -18.72 3.71
C THR A 53 6.69 -17.76 2.73
N VAL A 54 6.91 -17.93 1.42
CA VAL A 54 6.21 -17.17 0.37
C VAL A 54 4.91 -17.86 -0.04
N GLY A 55 4.91 -19.19 -0.09
CA GLY A 55 3.77 -20.01 -0.52
C GLY A 55 2.86 -20.50 0.60
N GLY A 56 3.01 -19.98 1.82
CA GLY A 56 2.31 -20.47 3.01
C GLY A 56 0.77 -20.37 2.95
N PRO A 57 0.07 -20.59 4.08
CA PRO A 57 -1.37 -20.70 4.10
C PRO A 57 -2.07 -19.50 3.43
N SER A 58 -3.07 -19.80 2.60
CA SER A 58 -3.86 -18.77 1.92
C SER A 58 -4.45 -17.79 2.94
N TRP A 59 -4.39 -16.50 2.62
CA TRP A 59 -4.86 -15.37 3.45
C TRP A 59 -4.10 -15.10 4.75
N SER A 60 -3.18 -15.97 5.17
CA SER A 60 -2.50 -15.83 6.47
C SER A 60 -1.06 -15.32 6.32
N TYR A 61 -0.38 -15.69 5.23
CA TYR A 61 1.02 -15.31 5.01
C TYR A 61 1.16 -14.07 4.11
N ILE A 62 2.41 -13.74 3.76
CA ILE A 62 2.76 -12.57 2.95
C ILE A 62 1.80 -12.35 1.77
N SER A 63 1.31 -11.13 1.64
CA SER A 63 0.49 -10.71 0.51
C SER A 63 1.25 -10.85 -0.80
N ALA A 64 0.59 -11.38 -1.83
CA ALA A 64 1.19 -11.50 -3.16
C ALA A 64 1.68 -10.17 -3.72
N VAL A 65 0.91 -9.10 -3.49
CA VAL A 65 1.28 -7.72 -3.90
C VAL A 65 2.52 -7.25 -3.15
N CYS A 66 2.56 -7.50 -1.83
CA CYS A 66 3.70 -7.12 -0.99
C CYS A 66 4.98 -7.85 -1.44
N TRP A 67 4.90 -9.15 -1.70
CA TRP A 67 6.01 -9.96 -2.19
C TRP A 67 6.52 -9.48 -3.56
N LEU A 68 5.65 -9.42 -4.57
CA LEU A 68 6.04 -9.05 -5.93
C LEU A 68 6.67 -7.66 -5.98
N TYR A 69 6.06 -6.70 -5.28
CA TYR A 69 6.57 -5.33 -5.23
C TYR A 69 7.91 -5.24 -4.50
N GLY A 70 8.03 -5.90 -3.34
CA GLY A 70 9.27 -5.96 -2.57
C GLY A 70 10.42 -6.60 -3.35
N ARG A 71 10.14 -7.70 -4.04
CA ARG A 71 11.09 -8.40 -4.93
C ARG A 71 11.57 -7.49 -6.06
N MET A 72 10.65 -6.81 -6.74
CA MET A 72 10.98 -5.86 -7.80
C MET A 72 11.88 -4.73 -7.27
N ILE A 73 11.53 -4.09 -6.15
CA ILE A 73 12.36 -3.02 -5.57
C ILE A 73 13.74 -3.56 -5.16
N HIS A 74 13.82 -4.77 -4.60
CA HIS A 74 15.11 -5.38 -4.27
C HIS A 74 16.03 -5.49 -5.49
N GLU A 75 15.50 -5.98 -6.62
CA GLU A 75 16.24 -6.12 -7.88
C GLU A 75 16.66 -4.76 -8.45
N GLU A 76 15.72 -3.83 -8.57
CA GLU A 76 15.95 -2.48 -9.12
C GLU A 76 16.96 -1.68 -8.31
N LEU A 77 17.09 -1.98 -7.01
CA LEU A 77 18.06 -1.34 -6.13
C LEU A 77 19.40 -2.06 -6.07
N GLY A 78 19.67 -3.02 -6.96
CA GLY A 78 20.94 -3.74 -7.00
C GLY A 78 21.13 -4.71 -5.83
N GLY A 79 20.03 -5.22 -5.27
CA GLY A 79 20.07 -6.23 -4.23
C GLY A 79 20.31 -5.68 -2.82
N ILE A 80 19.84 -4.47 -2.51
CA ILE A 80 19.84 -3.91 -1.15
C ILE A 80 18.89 -4.72 -0.25
N PRO A 81 19.24 -5.04 1.01
CA PRO A 81 18.34 -5.74 1.92
C PRO A 81 17.00 -5.02 2.15
N ILE A 82 15.89 -5.76 2.14
CA ILE A 82 14.53 -5.23 2.31
C ILE A 82 13.74 -6.09 3.30
N GLY A 83 13.08 -5.45 4.27
CA GLY A 83 12.07 -6.08 5.11
C GLY A 83 10.67 -5.78 4.56
N LEU A 84 9.85 -6.82 4.40
CA LEU A 84 8.45 -6.74 3.99
C LEU A 84 7.58 -7.06 5.21
N ILE A 85 6.74 -6.11 5.58
CA ILE A 85 5.83 -6.19 6.74
C ILE A 85 4.41 -6.15 6.21
N VAL A 86 3.63 -7.18 6.54
CA VAL A 86 2.18 -7.21 6.29
C VAL A 86 1.45 -7.00 7.61
N SER A 87 0.68 -5.92 7.67
CA SER A 87 -0.19 -5.58 8.79
C SER A 87 -1.57 -5.12 8.29
N SER A 88 -2.00 -5.62 7.13
CA SER A 88 -3.24 -5.20 6.47
C SER A 88 -4.44 -6.06 6.91
N TRP A 89 -5.52 -5.42 7.36
CA TRP A 89 -6.78 -6.11 7.72
C TRP A 89 -7.94 -5.61 6.85
N GLY A 90 -8.43 -6.47 5.94
CA GLY A 90 -9.56 -6.14 5.08
C GLY A 90 -10.87 -5.91 5.85
N GLY A 91 -11.69 -4.97 5.39
CA GLY A 91 -13.00 -4.67 5.99
C GLY A 91 -12.94 -3.79 7.25
N THR A 92 -11.77 -3.35 7.68
CA THR A 92 -11.61 -2.42 8.81
C THR A 92 -11.72 -0.96 8.33
N PRO A 93 -12.47 -0.10 9.04
CA PRO A 93 -12.54 1.32 8.73
C PRO A 93 -11.26 2.05 9.19
N ILE A 94 -11.00 3.24 8.65
CA ILE A 94 -9.76 3.97 8.92
C ILE A 94 -9.63 4.39 10.39
N GLU A 95 -10.76 4.54 11.08
CA GLU A 95 -10.87 4.89 12.49
C GLU A 95 -10.12 3.90 13.39
N LEU A 96 -10.03 2.62 13.01
CA LEU A 96 -9.27 1.61 13.76
C LEU A 96 -7.75 1.69 13.58
N TRP A 97 -7.27 2.50 12.63
CA TRP A 97 -5.85 2.65 12.29
C TRP A 97 -5.28 4.02 12.72
N MET A 98 -6.08 4.78 13.47
CA MET A 98 -5.76 6.15 13.86
C MET A 98 -5.72 6.28 15.39
N PRO A 99 -4.83 7.12 15.93
CA PRO A 99 -4.92 7.51 17.32
C PRO A 99 -6.18 8.36 17.58
N PRO A 100 -6.68 8.41 18.83
CA PRO A 100 -7.91 9.13 19.17
C PRO A 100 -7.89 10.64 18.82
N GLN A 101 -6.74 11.30 18.98
CA GLN A 101 -6.62 12.74 18.78
C GLN A 101 -6.87 13.14 17.30
N PRO A 102 -6.22 12.53 16.30
CA PRO A 102 -6.57 12.69 14.88
C PRO A 102 -8.04 12.49 14.51
N LEU A 103 -8.74 11.56 15.18
CA LEU A 103 -10.16 11.33 14.93
C LEU A 103 -11.00 12.49 15.43
N HIS A 104 -10.71 12.96 16.65
CA HIS A 104 -11.36 14.13 17.22
C HIS A 104 -11.13 15.39 16.37
N ASP A 105 -9.93 15.60 15.86
CA ASP A 105 -9.60 16.71 14.95
C ASP A 105 -10.45 16.71 13.66
N CYS A 106 -10.87 15.52 13.20
CA CYS A 106 -11.74 15.36 12.04
C CYS A 106 -13.24 15.37 12.39
N GLY A 107 -13.60 15.64 13.65
CA GLY A 107 -14.98 15.69 14.13
C GLY A 107 -15.61 14.31 14.35
N ILE A 108 -14.81 13.26 14.54
CA ILE A 108 -15.28 11.89 14.83
C ILE A 108 -15.19 11.68 16.34
N SER A 109 -16.35 11.54 16.98
CA SER A 109 -16.48 11.40 18.44
C SER A 109 -16.54 9.96 18.94
N SER A 110 -16.72 8.98 18.04
CA SER A 110 -16.71 7.55 18.38
C SER A 110 -16.14 6.69 17.26
N GLU A 111 -15.35 5.68 17.63
CA GLU A 111 -14.91 4.57 16.78
C GLU A 111 -16.07 3.62 16.39
N ALA A 112 -17.31 3.94 16.77
CA ALA A 112 -18.48 3.10 16.59
C ALA A 112 -18.96 3.07 15.13
N ASN A 113 -18.83 1.89 14.54
CA ASN A 113 -19.13 1.41 13.18
C ASN A 113 -20.55 1.66 12.59
N SER A 114 -21.33 2.65 13.03
CA SER A 114 -22.72 2.79 12.53
C SER A 114 -22.86 3.59 11.24
N GLU A 115 -21.99 4.58 11.00
CA GLU A 115 -22.03 5.41 9.79
C GLU A 115 -20.60 5.53 9.25
N TYR A 116 -20.28 4.80 8.19
CA TYR A 116 -18.99 4.96 7.49
C TYR A 116 -18.80 6.45 7.20
N ASN A 117 -17.93 7.15 7.96
CA ASN A 117 -17.70 8.61 7.92
C ASN A 117 -17.00 9.02 6.62
N ARG A 118 -17.60 8.68 5.48
CA ARG A 118 -17.01 8.79 4.14
C ARG A 118 -16.73 10.24 3.78
N ASP A 119 -17.54 11.17 4.26
CA ASP A 119 -17.32 12.62 4.10
C ASP A 119 -16.09 13.11 4.88
N LYS A 120 -15.65 12.39 5.92
CA LYS A 120 -14.45 12.70 6.71
C LYS A 120 -13.19 12.01 6.22
N TYR A 121 -13.29 11.09 5.25
CA TYR A 121 -12.16 10.27 4.79
C TYR A 121 -10.94 11.09 4.37
N THR A 122 -11.14 12.21 3.67
CA THR A 122 -10.04 13.09 3.24
C THR A 122 -9.26 13.65 4.43
N CYS A 123 -9.96 14.03 5.51
CA CYS A 123 -9.35 14.50 6.74
C CYS A 123 -8.63 13.36 7.46
N THR A 124 -9.34 12.25 7.69
CA THR A 124 -8.83 11.13 8.47
C THR A 124 -7.62 10.47 7.80
N PHE A 125 -7.65 10.28 6.48
CA PHE A 125 -6.51 9.72 5.74
C PHE A 125 -5.27 10.61 5.80
N SER A 126 -5.45 11.93 5.64
CA SER A 126 -4.33 12.87 5.73
C SER A 126 -3.72 12.89 7.13
N LYS A 127 -4.56 12.87 8.17
CA LYS A 127 -4.13 12.85 9.57
C LYS A 127 -3.52 11.51 9.97
N MET A 128 -4.04 10.38 9.49
CA MET A 128 -3.45 9.05 9.69
C MET A 128 -2.00 9.02 9.17
N ILE A 129 -1.76 9.52 7.96
CA ILE A 129 -0.40 9.59 7.38
C ILE A 129 0.51 10.48 8.23
N GLN A 130 0.01 11.63 8.71
CA GLN A 130 0.78 12.52 9.58
C GLN A 130 1.14 11.83 10.90
N SER A 131 0.18 11.19 11.55
CA SER A 131 0.43 10.46 12.81
C SER A 131 1.39 9.29 12.62
N TRP A 132 1.27 8.52 11.54
CA TRP A 132 2.22 7.46 11.23
C TRP A 132 3.63 8.04 11.03
N ARG A 133 3.75 9.18 10.34
CA ARG A 133 5.03 9.88 10.17
C ARG A 133 5.67 10.27 11.49
N GLU A 134 4.90 10.87 12.37
CA GLU A 134 5.34 11.26 13.71
C GLU A 134 5.78 10.05 14.53
N ILE A 135 4.95 9.01 14.60
CA ILE A 135 5.23 7.78 15.34
C ILE A 135 6.51 7.12 14.82
N TRP A 136 6.65 6.92 13.51
CA TRP A 136 7.85 6.31 12.95
C TRP A 136 9.09 7.17 13.15
N HIS A 137 8.99 8.49 13.00
CA HIS A 137 10.11 9.40 13.24
C HIS A 137 10.59 9.32 14.69
N GLU A 138 9.67 9.38 15.65
CA GLU A 138 9.98 9.30 17.07
C GLU A 138 10.54 7.93 17.45
N ARG A 139 9.85 6.84 17.08
CA ARG A 139 10.20 5.46 17.47
C ARG A 139 11.51 4.97 16.86
N THR A 140 11.89 5.53 15.71
CA THR A 140 13.20 5.24 15.10
C THR A 140 14.30 6.20 15.57
N ASN A 141 14.06 6.97 16.64
CA ASN A 141 14.99 7.95 17.17
C ASN A 141 15.49 8.91 16.07
N THR A 142 14.55 9.44 15.30
CA THR A 142 14.75 10.38 14.17
C THR A 142 15.44 9.83 12.92
N ILE A 143 15.77 8.53 12.87
CA ILE A 143 16.38 7.89 11.70
C ILE A 143 15.44 7.93 10.49
N THR A 144 14.16 7.62 10.70
CA THR A 144 13.14 7.78 9.65
C THR A 144 12.80 9.26 9.54
N HIS A 145 12.99 9.86 8.37
CA HIS A 145 12.66 11.27 8.19
C HIS A 145 11.17 11.55 8.38
N ILE A 146 10.81 12.69 8.99
CA ILE A 146 9.41 13.07 9.27
C ILE A 146 8.52 13.17 8.02
N GLN A 147 9.11 13.38 6.84
CA GLN A 147 8.39 13.35 5.55
C GLN A 147 8.72 12.10 4.72
N PHE A 148 9.03 10.97 5.36
CA PHE A 148 9.37 9.75 4.62
C PHE A 148 8.27 9.40 3.60
N PRO A 149 8.68 8.86 2.44
CA PRO A 149 7.77 8.64 1.34
C PRO A 149 6.74 7.56 1.70
N PHE A 150 5.48 7.88 1.46
CA PHE A 150 4.40 6.90 1.38
C PHE A 150 4.19 6.66 -0.13
N GLY A 151 4.73 5.56 -0.69
CA GLY A 151 4.87 5.34 -2.14
C GLY A 151 3.67 4.60 -2.79
N PHE A 152 3.38 4.68 -4.09
CA PHE A 152 3.91 5.48 -5.22
C PHE A 152 2.76 5.96 -6.11
N VAL A 153 3.04 6.75 -7.15
CA VAL A 153 2.04 7.55 -7.87
C VAL A 153 2.16 7.45 -9.40
N GLN A 154 1.02 7.36 -10.10
CA GLN A 154 0.87 7.64 -11.52
C GLN A 154 0.59 9.12 -11.73
N ILE A 155 0.92 9.61 -12.93
CA ILE A 155 0.68 10.99 -13.34
C ILE A 155 -0.30 11.01 -14.51
N CYS A 156 -1.17 12.01 -14.55
CA CYS A 156 -1.99 12.28 -15.72
C CYS A 156 -1.82 13.72 -16.19
N CYS A 157 -1.69 13.88 -17.51
CA CYS A 157 -1.49 15.16 -18.18
C CYS A 157 -2.46 15.32 -19.38
N GLN A 158 -3.57 14.59 -19.36
CA GLN A 158 -4.52 14.49 -20.48
C GLN A 158 -5.88 15.14 -20.19
N GLY A 159 -5.95 16.09 -19.25
CA GLY A 159 -7.18 16.82 -18.99
C GLY A 159 -8.24 16.02 -18.24
N GLU A 160 -9.50 16.30 -18.52
CA GLU A 160 -10.64 15.62 -17.88
C GLU A 160 -10.71 14.13 -18.21
N ILE A 161 -10.02 13.67 -19.26
CA ILE A 161 -9.91 12.25 -19.64
C ILE A 161 -9.32 11.43 -18.48
N CYS A 162 -8.45 12.04 -17.67
CA CYS A 162 -7.87 11.43 -16.48
C CYS A 162 -8.91 10.98 -15.44
N ALA A 163 -10.08 11.61 -15.40
CA ALA A 163 -11.12 11.32 -14.39
C ALA A 163 -11.98 10.11 -14.75
N THR A 164 -12.00 9.70 -16.01
CA THR A 164 -12.91 8.66 -16.53
C THR A 164 -12.19 7.52 -17.25
N ASN A 165 -10.89 7.67 -17.52
CA ASN A 165 -10.10 6.67 -18.24
C ASN A 165 -8.76 6.40 -17.53
N ASP A 166 -8.61 5.19 -17.00
CA ASP A 166 -7.40 4.76 -16.30
C ASP A 166 -6.18 4.65 -17.22
N ASP A 167 -6.37 4.39 -18.51
CA ASP A 167 -5.29 4.32 -19.50
C ASP A 167 -4.65 5.69 -19.77
N ALA A 168 -5.31 6.78 -19.33
CA ALA A 168 -4.76 8.12 -19.44
C ALA A 168 -3.61 8.36 -18.44
N TRP A 169 -3.49 7.52 -17.41
CA TRP A 169 -2.50 7.62 -16.34
C TRP A 169 -1.21 6.93 -16.71
N LEU A 170 -0.12 7.67 -16.69
CA LEU A 170 1.19 7.16 -17.02
C LEU A 170 1.94 6.70 -15.77
N PRO A 171 2.57 5.51 -15.81
CA PRO A 171 3.45 5.08 -14.73
C PRO A 171 4.69 5.98 -14.67
N LEU A 172 4.97 6.49 -13.47
CA LEU A 172 6.20 7.20 -13.16
C LEU A 172 7.26 6.22 -12.69
N SER A 173 8.46 6.31 -13.24
CA SER A 173 9.64 5.64 -12.71
C SER A 173 10.44 6.61 -11.85
N ILE A 174 11.12 6.09 -10.84
CA ILE A 174 12.05 6.86 -10.04
C ILE A 174 13.30 7.11 -10.89
N SER A 175 13.60 8.38 -11.21
CA SER A 175 14.85 8.73 -11.88
C SER A 175 16.01 8.85 -10.91
N ASP A 176 15.75 9.34 -9.70
CA ASP A 176 16.78 9.57 -8.70
C ASP A 176 16.13 9.60 -7.32
N LYS A 177 16.93 9.38 -6.27
CA LYS A 177 16.44 9.35 -4.90
C LYS A 177 17.50 9.81 -3.90
N SER A 178 17.02 10.50 -2.87
CA SER A 178 17.76 10.77 -1.63
C SER A 178 17.05 10.12 -0.45
N HIS A 179 17.53 10.39 0.76
CA HIS A 179 16.85 9.98 1.99
C HIS A 179 15.50 10.70 2.19
N LEU A 180 15.25 11.81 1.49
CA LEU A 180 14.06 12.67 1.68
C LEU A 180 13.20 12.82 0.43
N ILE A 181 13.80 12.67 -0.74
CA ILE A 181 13.18 13.04 -2.01
C ILE A 181 13.28 11.85 -2.94
N ILE A 182 12.17 11.56 -3.61
CA ILE A 182 12.16 10.69 -4.77
C ILE A 182 11.88 11.58 -5.97
N ILE A 183 12.84 11.64 -6.89
CA ILE A 183 12.69 12.36 -8.14
C ILE A 183 12.06 11.39 -9.12
N LEU A 184 10.86 11.74 -9.58
CA LEU A 184 10.10 10.94 -10.53
C LEU A 184 10.38 11.43 -11.95
N ARG A 185 10.68 10.49 -12.83
CA ARG A 185 10.93 10.77 -14.24
C ARG A 185 9.60 10.85 -14.97
N ILE A 186 9.24 12.06 -15.41
CA ILE A 186 8.11 12.25 -16.32
C ILE A 186 8.50 11.71 -17.70
N ARG A 187 7.73 10.76 -18.24
CA ARG A 187 7.95 10.25 -19.60
C ARG A 187 7.64 11.33 -20.64
N ASN A 188 8.24 11.21 -21.83
CA ASN A 188 8.05 12.14 -22.95
C ASN A 188 6.57 12.47 -23.25
N ALA A 189 5.66 11.51 -23.04
CA ALA A 189 4.23 11.68 -23.29
C ALA A 189 3.54 12.81 -22.47
N CYS A 190 4.14 13.23 -21.34
CA CYS A 190 3.69 14.37 -20.52
C CYS A 190 4.66 15.56 -20.53
N THR A 191 5.75 15.50 -21.30
CA THR A 191 6.70 16.62 -21.38
C THR A 191 6.06 17.80 -22.09
N GLY A 192 6.08 18.99 -21.47
CA GLY A 192 5.47 20.21 -22.01
C GLY A 192 3.95 20.29 -21.87
N LYS A 193 3.32 19.35 -21.14
CA LYS A 193 1.88 19.37 -20.84
C LYS A 193 1.63 19.75 -19.39
N SER A 194 0.49 20.38 -19.12
CA SER A 194 0.03 20.61 -17.74
C SER A 194 -0.27 19.27 -17.06
N ILE A 195 0.19 19.15 -15.81
CA ILE A 195 -0.12 17.99 -14.97
C ILE A 195 -1.52 18.21 -14.40
N TYR A 196 -2.44 17.31 -14.73
CA TYR A 196 -3.84 17.35 -14.30
C TYR A 196 -4.11 16.55 -13.03
N GLY A 197 -3.28 15.56 -12.73
CA GLY A 197 -3.43 14.77 -11.52
C GLY A 197 -2.23 13.87 -11.22
N ILE A 198 -2.11 13.52 -9.94
CA ILE A 198 -1.17 12.54 -9.41
C ILE A 198 -2.02 11.59 -8.55
N ARG A 199 -1.95 10.28 -8.78
CA ARG A 199 -2.72 9.27 -8.01
C ARG A 199 -1.83 8.13 -7.58
N TYR A 200 -2.15 7.42 -6.50
CA TYR A 200 -1.33 6.29 -6.07
C TYR A 200 -1.41 5.09 -7.04
N LEU A 201 -0.30 4.38 -7.22
CA LEU A 201 -0.14 3.10 -7.91
C LEU A 201 -0.86 2.02 -7.11
N TRP A 202 -2.18 1.99 -7.22
CA TRP A 202 -2.93 0.76 -7.10
C TRP A 202 -3.21 0.33 -8.53
N HIS A 203 -2.25 -0.33 -9.18
CA HIS A 203 -2.51 -0.95 -10.47
C HIS A 203 -2.43 -2.47 -10.33
N GLU A 204 -3.58 -3.10 -10.58
CA GLU A 204 -3.78 -4.54 -10.67
C GLU A 204 -3.24 -5.15 -11.99
N THR A 205 -2.16 -4.61 -12.59
CA THR A 205 -1.76 -4.85 -14.01
C THR A 205 -1.53 -6.33 -14.40
N PRO A 206 -1.74 -6.77 -15.67
CA PRO A 206 -2.52 -6.19 -16.78
C PRO A 206 -3.70 -7.10 -17.20
N CYS A 207 -4.92 -6.57 -17.31
CA CYS A 207 -6.00 -7.21 -18.06
C CYS A 207 -7.09 -6.20 -18.45
N SER A 208 -7.87 -6.55 -19.47
CA SER A 208 -9.00 -5.77 -19.98
C SER A 208 -9.99 -5.41 -18.87
N TYR A 209 -10.38 -4.13 -18.79
CA TYR A 209 -11.31 -3.58 -17.81
C TYR A 209 -12.54 -4.49 -17.59
N LYS A 210 -12.78 -4.89 -16.32
CA LYS A 210 -13.76 -5.87 -15.81
C LYS A 210 -13.41 -7.38 -15.87
N GLN A 211 -12.19 -7.76 -16.24
CA GLN A 211 -11.72 -9.15 -16.14
C GLN A 211 -10.51 -9.33 -15.20
N ALA A 212 -10.11 -8.26 -14.51
CA ALA A 212 -9.08 -8.28 -13.47
C ALA A 212 -9.75 -8.38 -12.11
N ALA A 213 -9.50 -9.46 -11.38
CA ALA A 213 -9.80 -9.53 -9.95
C ALA A 213 -8.47 -9.58 -9.21
N MET A 214 -8.06 -8.51 -8.53
CA MET A 214 -7.29 -8.71 -7.28
C MET A 214 -8.21 -8.94 -6.07
N TYR A 215 -9.52 -8.70 -6.21
CA TYR A 215 -10.53 -9.18 -5.26
C TYR A 215 -11.83 -9.52 -5.97
N SER A 216 -12.16 -10.79 -6.12
CA SER A 216 -13.54 -11.28 -6.24
C SER A 216 -13.53 -12.79 -6.19
N ILE A 217 -14.30 -13.40 -5.30
CA ILE A 217 -14.72 -14.79 -5.53
C ILE A 217 -16.07 -14.84 -6.26
N THR A 218 -16.86 -13.75 -6.26
CA THR A 218 -18.20 -13.72 -6.89
C THR A 218 -18.85 -12.35 -7.22
N ASP A 219 -18.41 -11.15 -6.78
CA ASP A 219 -19.10 -9.89 -7.16
C ASP A 219 -18.28 -8.57 -7.02
N THR A 220 -18.80 -7.47 -7.59
CA THR A 220 -18.15 -6.43 -8.42
C THR A 220 -18.20 -4.99 -7.88
N ASN A 221 -18.53 -4.77 -6.61
CA ASN A 221 -18.58 -3.43 -6.01
C ASN A 221 -17.42 -3.19 -5.04
N LEU A 222 -16.19 -3.07 -5.56
CA LEU A 222 -15.07 -2.56 -4.76
C LEU A 222 -15.05 -1.03 -4.82
N THR A 223 -15.31 -0.42 -3.68
CA THR A 223 -15.12 1.02 -3.46
C THR A 223 -13.64 1.35 -3.36
N SER A 224 -13.07 1.98 -4.39
CA SER A 224 -11.94 2.89 -4.19
C SER A 224 -12.48 4.21 -3.61
N PRO A 225 -11.69 5.02 -2.88
CA PRO A 225 -12.16 6.29 -2.35
C PRO A 225 -12.70 7.18 -3.49
N PRO A 226 -13.84 7.87 -3.29
CA PRO A 226 -14.47 8.67 -4.33
C PRO A 226 -13.57 9.84 -4.73
N TYR A 227 -13.34 10.00 -6.03
CA TYR A 227 -12.73 11.20 -6.59
C TYR A 227 -13.73 12.35 -6.48
N ILE A 228 -13.40 13.38 -5.70
CA ILE A 228 -14.19 14.62 -5.65
C ILE A 228 -13.86 15.45 -6.88
N LYS A 229 -14.87 15.70 -7.73
CA LYS A 229 -14.82 16.71 -8.78
C LYS A 229 -14.99 18.08 -8.13
N ILE A 230 -13.95 18.91 -8.18
CA ILE A 230 -14.08 20.33 -7.87
C ILE A 230 -14.57 20.99 -9.15
N ASN A 231 -15.75 21.63 -9.10
CA ASN A 231 -16.27 22.48 -10.17
C ASN A 231 -15.41 23.74 -10.31
#